data_AF-A0A8S4S2W5-F1
#
_entry.id   AF-A0A8S4S2W5-F1
#
_cell.length_a   1.000
_cell.length_b   1.000
_cell.length_c   1.000
_cell.angle_alpha   90.00
_cell.angle_beta   90.00
_cell.angle_gamma   90.00
#
_symmetry.space_group_name_H-M   'P 1'
#
loop_
_entity.id
_entity.type
_entity.pdbx_description
1 polymer ?
#
loop_
_entity_poly.entity_id
_entity_poly.type
_entity_poly.pdbx_seq_one_letter_code
_entity_poly.pdbx_strand_id
1 'polypeptide(L)'
;MYPPIDKRKCWTKIMFTLTARADAVLDLWRTKLAEGVLSPAHFQDHWRVTVPRIYSPQPNRTCLDWSFDEDLATKLLIEPLEQFVYGSAESSQPPPPRRSTLCGKVFKQGEPAYSCRECGMDNTCVLCVECFKVSAHRHHKYKMGQSGGGGCCDCGDTEAWKRDPFCQLHAAPDNEEQAQASTDPEVTERMMIVASMCLSYCFRLLTLDHAPGLPNDLMYVFLISMIEGVCMLKCMYLNE
;
A
#
# COMPACT_ATOMS: atom_id res chain seq x y z
N MET A 1 31.20 -18.00 28.45
CA MET A 1 30.76 -16.59 28.36
C MET A 1 30.74 -16.25 26.88
N TYR A 2 29.59 -16.37 26.21
CA TYR A 2 29.49 -16.00 24.79
C TYR A 2 29.52 -14.49 24.65
N PRO A 3 30.21 -13.93 23.65
CA PRO A 3 30.25 -12.49 23.45
C PRO A 3 28.84 -11.97 23.13
N PRO A 4 28.49 -10.74 23.57
CA PRO A 4 27.20 -10.15 23.28
C PRO A 4 27.03 -9.98 21.76
N ILE A 5 25.94 -10.55 21.23
CA ILE A 5 25.57 -10.43 19.81
C ILE A 5 25.23 -8.97 19.55
N ASP A 6 26.04 -8.30 18.73
CA ASP A 6 25.79 -6.93 18.27
C ASP A 6 24.58 -6.92 17.33
N LYS A 7 23.41 -6.63 17.91
CA LYS A 7 22.12 -6.60 17.21
C LYS A 7 22.13 -5.64 16.00
N ARG A 8 22.93 -4.56 16.03
CA ARG A 8 23.02 -3.61 14.92
C ARG A 8 23.75 -4.21 13.72
N LYS A 9 24.88 -4.89 13.94
CA LYS A 9 25.64 -5.56 12.86
C LYS A 9 24.88 -6.74 12.26
N CYS A 10 24.17 -7.50 13.10
CA CYS A 10 23.31 -8.59 12.65
C CYS A 10 22.16 -8.05 11.79
N TRP A 11 21.52 -6.95 12.22
CA TRP A 11 20.42 -6.32 11.50
C TRP A 11 20.83 -5.73 10.15
N THR A 12 21.97 -5.03 10.06
CA THR A 12 22.50 -4.58 8.77
C THR A 12 22.83 -5.74 7.84
N LYS A 13 23.49 -6.79 8.33
CA LYS A 13 23.83 -7.96 7.51
C LYS A 13 22.57 -8.68 7.00
N ILE A 14 21.54 -8.80 7.84
CA ILE A 14 20.23 -9.35 7.47
C ILE A 14 19.55 -8.46 6.42
N MET A 15 19.52 -7.15 6.62
CA MET A 15 18.93 -6.20 5.68
C MET A 15 19.60 -6.24 4.31
N PHE A 16 20.94 -6.27 4.25
CA PHE A 16 21.70 -6.44 3.00
C PHE A 16 21.38 -7.78 2.31
N THR A 17 21.22 -8.88 3.05
CA THR A 17 20.79 -10.17 2.46
C THR A 17 19.34 -10.18 1.99
N LEU A 18 18.49 -9.32 2.56
CA LEU A 18 17.07 -9.24 2.22
C LEU A 18 16.82 -8.37 0.99
N THR A 19 17.53 -7.24 0.84
CA THR A 19 17.47 -6.45 -0.40
C THR A 19 18.00 -7.26 -1.58
N ALA A 20 19.14 -7.94 -1.41
CA ALA A 20 19.65 -8.87 -2.44
C ALA A 20 18.67 -10.00 -2.77
N ARG A 21 17.81 -10.40 -1.82
CA ARG A 21 16.74 -11.37 -2.05
C ARG A 21 15.60 -10.77 -2.87
N ALA A 22 15.25 -9.50 -2.64
CA ALA A 22 14.21 -8.81 -3.40
C ALA A 22 14.60 -8.68 -4.88
N ASP A 23 15.83 -8.27 -5.16
CA ASP A 23 16.37 -8.19 -6.52
C ASP A 23 16.38 -9.57 -7.21
N ALA A 24 16.87 -10.61 -6.51
CA ALA A 24 16.90 -11.96 -7.06
C ALA A 24 15.50 -12.55 -7.33
N VAL A 25 14.50 -12.18 -6.52
CA VAL A 25 13.11 -12.59 -6.71
C VAL A 25 12.50 -11.91 -7.92
N LEU A 26 12.81 -10.63 -8.14
CA LEU A 26 12.36 -9.90 -9.31
C LEU A 26 12.93 -10.50 -10.61
N ASP A 27 14.23 -10.81 -10.62
CA ASP A 27 14.88 -11.47 -11.77
C ASP A 27 14.27 -12.86 -12.05
N LEU A 28 13.96 -13.61 -10.99
CA LEU A 28 13.24 -14.88 -11.11
C LEU A 28 11.88 -14.69 -11.77
N TRP A 29 11.07 -13.75 -11.31
CA TRP A 29 9.73 -13.51 -11.87
C TRP A 29 9.80 -13.08 -13.33
N ARG A 30 10.73 -12.18 -13.69
CA ARG A 30 10.95 -11.75 -15.08
C ARG A 30 11.37 -12.91 -15.98
N THR A 31 12.29 -13.75 -15.49
CA THR A 31 12.73 -14.95 -16.21
C THR A 31 11.57 -15.91 -16.44
N LYS A 32 10.77 -16.19 -15.41
CA LYS A 32 9.61 -17.09 -15.51
C LYS A 32 8.50 -16.54 -16.41
N LEU A 33 8.33 -15.22 -16.46
CA LEU A 33 7.45 -14.56 -17.41
C LEU A 33 7.94 -14.76 -18.85
N ALA A 34 9.23 -14.52 -19.10
CA ALA A 34 9.83 -14.70 -20.43
C ALA A 34 9.79 -16.16 -20.92
N GLU A 35 9.91 -17.12 -20.00
CA GLU A 35 9.74 -18.55 -20.27
C GLU A 35 8.27 -18.99 -20.45
N GLY A 36 7.29 -18.13 -20.15
CA GLY A 36 5.86 -18.45 -20.22
C GLY A 36 5.37 -19.41 -19.13
N VAL A 37 6.14 -19.58 -18.04
CA VAL A 37 5.85 -20.52 -16.94
C VAL A 37 5.56 -19.82 -15.61
N LEU A 38 5.40 -18.49 -15.61
CA LEU A 38 5.08 -17.72 -14.41
C LEU A 38 3.75 -18.20 -13.81
N SER A 39 3.77 -18.57 -12.53
CA SER A 39 2.61 -19.07 -11.80
C SER A 39 2.46 -18.38 -10.43
N PRO A 40 1.27 -18.47 -9.80
CA PRO A 40 1.05 -17.94 -8.46
C PRO A 40 2.04 -18.45 -7.40
N ALA A 41 2.57 -19.66 -7.57
CA ALA A 41 3.51 -20.26 -6.63
C ALA A 41 4.79 -19.42 -6.50
N HIS A 42 5.28 -18.79 -7.57
CA HIS A 42 6.50 -17.99 -7.53
C HIS A 42 6.38 -16.73 -6.66
N PHE A 43 5.20 -16.11 -6.62
CA PHE A 43 4.92 -14.98 -5.74
C PHE A 43 4.74 -15.45 -4.29
N GLN A 44 4.01 -16.55 -4.11
CA GLN A 44 3.76 -17.14 -2.80
C GLN A 44 5.03 -17.61 -2.11
N ASP A 45 5.99 -18.18 -2.84
CA ASP A 45 7.28 -18.62 -2.28
C ASP A 45 8.08 -17.44 -1.70
N HIS A 46 7.98 -16.25 -2.30
CA HIS A 46 8.53 -15.04 -1.70
C HIS A 46 7.73 -14.58 -0.49
N TRP A 47 6.41 -14.46 -0.63
CA TRP A 47 5.53 -13.94 0.43
C TRP A 47 5.51 -14.82 1.68
N ARG A 48 5.54 -16.15 1.52
CA ARG A 48 5.66 -17.14 2.60
C ARG A 48 6.84 -16.85 3.54
N VAL A 49 7.95 -16.36 3.00
CA VAL A 49 9.15 -16.03 3.80
C VAL A 49 9.06 -14.61 4.34
N THR A 50 8.62 -13.67 3.49
CA THR A 50 8.76 -12.23 3.74
C THR A 50 7.63 -11.68 4.60
N VAL A 51 6.38 -12.09 4.35
CA VAL A 51 5.19 -11.60 5.07
C VAL A 51 5.26 -11.92 6.57
N PRO A 52 5.53 -13.18 7.02
CA PRO A 52 5.64 -13.44 8.45
C PRO A 52 6.78 -12.67 9.10
N ARG A 53 7.90 -12.43 8.41
CA ARG A 53 9.03 -11.68 8.97
C ARG A 53 8.71 -10.22 9.26
N ILE A 54 7.83 -9.61 8.47
CA ILE A 54 7.44 -8.20 8.62
C ILE A 54 6.30 -8.07 9.62
N TYR A 55 5.28 -8.92 9.50
CA TYR A 55 4.00 -8.72 10.18
C TYR A 55 3.77 -9.60 11.41
N SER A 56 4.67 -10.54 11.71
CA SER A 56 4.53 -11.38 12.91
C SER A 56 4.60 -10.53 14.18
N PRO A 57 3.70 -10.72 15.15
CA PRO A 57 3.77 -10.04 16.44
C PRO A 57 5.13 -10.27 17.11
N GLN A 58 5.69 -9.20 17.67
CA GLN A 58 6.90 -9.34 18.47
C GLN A 58 6.60 -10.13 19.75
N PRO A 59 7.55 -10.98 20.22
CA PRO A 59 7.40 -11.64 21.51
C PRO A 59 7.10 -10.61 22.61
N ASN A 60 6.10 -10.89 23.44
CA ASN A 60 5.66 -10.05 24.57
C ASN A 60 4.93 -8.75 24.21
N ARG A 61 4.37 -8.62 23.00
CA ARG A 61 3.41 -7.56 22.65
C ARG A 61 2.00 -8.10 22.51
N THR A 62 1.01 -7.29 22.87
CA THR A 62 -0.40 -7.62 22.66
C THR A 62 -0.78 -7.39 21.20
N CYS A 63 -1.86 -8.03 20.72
CA CYS A 63 -2.39 -7.77 19.38
C CYS A 63 -2.93 -6.34 19.20
N LEU A 64 -3.13 -5.60 20.30
CA LEU A 64 -3.55 -4.20 20.30
C LEU A 64 -2.38 -3.24 20.09
N ASP A 65 -1.13 -3.70 20.31
CA ASP A 65 0.11 -2.95 20.10
C ASP A 65 0.81 -3.39 18.80
N TRP A 66 0.01 -3.60 17.74
CA TRP A 66 0.51 -4.04 16.45
C TRP A 66 1.27 -2.90 15.74
N SER A 67 2.54 -3.15 15.44
CA SER A 67 3.40 -2.26 14.68
C SER A 67 4.36 -3.09 13.83
N PHE A 68 4.60 -2.68 12.59
CA PHE A 68 5.55 -3.33 11.69
C PHE A 68 6.47 -2.29 11.05
N ASP A 69 7.55 -2.76 10.43
CA ASP A 69 8.50 -1.91 9.72
C ASP A 69 7.96 -1.60 8.31
N GLU A 70 7.35 -0.42 8.14
CA GLU A 70 6.75 0.04 6.88
C GLU A 70 7.80 0.19 5.76
N ASP A 71 9.01 0.65 6.09
CA ASP A 71 10.10 0.78 5.11
C ASP A 71 10.55 -0.59 4.60
N LEU A 72 10.64 -1.57 5.49
CA LEU A 72 10.98 -2.93 5.13
C LEU A 72 9.85 -3.61 4.32
N ALA A 73 8.59 -3.34 4.68
CA ALA A 73 7.44 -3.79 3.91
C ALA A 73 7.46 -3.24 2.50
N THR A 74 7.71 -1.95 2.36
CA THR A 74 7.82 -1.27 1.06
C THR A 74 8.92 -1.92 0.21
N LYS A 75 10.13 -2.04 0.74
CA LYS A 75 11.30 -2.59 0.03
C LYS A 75 11.15 -4.05 -0.38
N LEU A 76 10.51 -4.88 0.43
CA LEU A 76 10.47 -6.32 0.21
C LEU A 76 9.16 -6.83 -0.41
N LEU A 77 8.07 -6.09 -0.30
CA LEU A 77 6.76 -6.52 -0.81
C LEU A 77 6.25 -5.61 -1.93
N ILE A 78 6.45 -4.30 -1.84
CA ILE A 78 5.85 -3.33 -2.76
C ILE A 78 6.78 -3.03 -3.94
N GLU A 79 8.01 -2.58 -3.66
CA GLU A 79 8.99 -2.22 -4.69
C GLU A 79 9.24 -3.35 -5.71
N PRO A 80 9.35 -4.65 -5.33
CA PRO A 80 9.53 -5.72 -6.30
C PRO A 80 8.33 -5.89 -7.25
N LEU A 81 7.10 -5.64 -6.77
CA LEU A 81 5.90 -5.69 -7.62
C LEU A 81 5.86 -4.50 -8.57
N GLU A 82 6.19 -3.30 -8.08
CA GLU A 82 6.26 -2.09 -8.90
C GLU A 82 7.32 -2.24 -10.00
N GLN A 83 8.52 -2.69 -9.66
CA GLN A 83 9.60 -2.93 -10.61
C GLN A 83 9.27 -4.09 -11.58
N PHE A 84 8.47 -5.07 -11.16
CA PHE A 84 7.97 -6.10 -12.05
C PHE A 84 6.99 -5.53 -13.08
N VAL A 85 6.06 -4.66 -12.67
CA VAL A 85 5.08 -4.00 -13.55
C VAL A 85 5.74 -3.04 -14.52
N TYR A 86 6.54 -2.11 -14.00
CA TYR A 86 7.08 -1.01 -14.79
C TYR A 86 8.40 -1.38 -15.50
N GLY A 87 9.21 -2.31 -14.99
CA GLY A 87 10.56 -2.58 -15.52
C GLY A 87 11.67 -1.91 -14.69
N SER A 88 12.94 -2.11 -15.08
CA SER A 88 14.09 -1.47 -14.39
C SER A 88 14.08 0.05 -14.63
N ALA A 89 14.63 0.80 -13.68
CA ALA A 89 14.51 2.26 -13.51
C ALA A 89 14.89 3.15 -14.72
N GLU A 90 15.41 2.61 -15.82
CA GLU A 90 15.77 3.37 -17.02
C GLU A 90 14.71 3.39 -18.13
N SER A 91 13.76 2.45 -18.17
CA SER A 91 12.80 2.36 -19.31
C SER A 91 11.43 3.00 -19.05
N SER A 92 11.14 3.46 -17.83
CA SER A 92 9.74 3.73 -17.46
C SER A 92 9.63 4.28 -16.04
N GLN A 93 10.25 5.44 -15.77
CA GLN A 93 9.59 6.30 -14.79
C GLN A 93 8.19 6.58 -15.38
N PRO A 94 7.10 6.23 -14.68
CA PRO A 94 5.78 6.66 -15.14
C PRO A 94 5.89 8.16 -15.39
N PRO A 95 5.34 8.68 -16.50
CA PRO A 95 5.35 10.11 -16.73
C PRO A 95 4.89 10.79 -15.43
N PRO A 96 5.55 11.89 -15.01
CA PRO A 96 5.24 12.54 -13.75
C PRO A 96 3.71 12.62 -13.64
N PRO A 97 3.12 12.21 -12.50
CA PRO A 97 1.69 12.03 -12.39
C PRO A 97 1.02 13.25 -12.99
N ARG A 98 0.27 13.03 -14.08
CA ARG A 98 -0.48 14.11 -14.72
C ARG A 98 -1.25 14.80 -13.61
N ARG A 99 -1.34 16.14 -13.65
CA ARG A 99 -2.10 16.90 -12.65
C ARG A 99 -3.44 16.21 -12.48
N SER A 100 -3.64 15.57 -11.33
CA SER A 100 -4.83 14.79 -11.10
C SER A 100 -5.99 15.77 -11.10
N THR A 101 -7.09 15.41 -11.75
CA THR A 101 -8.32 16.21 -11.63
C THR A 101 -8.90 16.13 -10.22
N LEU A 102 -8.49 15.12 -9.45
CA LEU A 102 -8.84 14.92 -8.03
C LEU A 102 -7.66 15.24 -7.11
N CYS A 103 -7.90 15.95 -6.01
CA CYS A 103 -6.86 16.21 -5.01
C CYS A 103 -6.59 14.98 -4.13
N GLY A 104 -7.62 14.41 -3.50
CA GLY A 104 -7.51 13.21 -2.68
C GLY A 104 -6.60 13.31 -1.44
N LYS A 105 -6.07 14.50 -1.11
CA LYS A 105 -5.18 14.69 0.05
C LYS A 105 -5.87 14.22 1.32
N VAL A 106 -5.28 13.21 1.97
CA VAL A 106 -5.75 12.68 3.26
C VAL A 106 -5.37 13.64 4.38
N PHE A 107 -6.33 14.02 5.21
CA PHE A 107 -6.11 14.95 6.32
C PHE A 107 -5.39 14.29 7.49
N LYS A 108 -4.41 15.00 8.04
CA LYS A 108 -3.80 14.65 9.34
C LYS A 108 -4.62 15.23 10.49
N GLN A 109 -4.47 14.63 11.67
CA GLN A 109 -5.11 15.15 12.87
C GLN A 109 -4.68 16.61 13.13
N GLY A 110 -5.65 17.49 13.37
CA GLY A 110 -5.44 18.91 13.58
C GLY A 110 -5.25 19.72 12.29
N GLU A 111 -5.23 19.09 11.12
CA GLU A 111 -5.10 19.80 9.85
C GLU A 111 -6.39 20.59 9.54
N PRO A 112 -6.29 21.86 9.11
CA PRO A 112 -7.47 22.65 8.77
C PRO A 112 -8.14 22.17 7.47
N ALA A 113 -9.46 22.02 7.54
CA ALA A 113 -10.34 21.66 6.44
C ALA A 113 -11.43 22.74 6.26
N TYR A 114 -11.79 23.02 5.00
CA TYR A 114 -12.73 24.07 4.64
C TYR A 114 -13.97 23.48 3.97
N SER A 115 -15.15 23.71 4.53
CA SER A 115 -16.43 23.33 3.93
C SER A 115 -17.17 24.57 3.43
N CYS A 116 -17.63 24.57 2.18
CA CYS A 116 -18.45 25.66 1.63
C CYS A 116 -19.93 25.35 1.85
N ARG A 117 -20.62 26.22 2.61
CA ARG A 117 -22.03 26.02 2.97
C ARG A 117 -23.00 26.21 1.80
N GLU A 118 -22.55 26.89 0.75
CA GLU A 118 -23.37 27.19 -0.42
C GLU A 118 -23.21 26.12 -1.50
N CYS A 119 -22.00 25.57 -1.66
CA CYS A 119 -21.65 24.71 -2.78
C CYS A 119 -21.57 23.22 -2.43
N GLY A 120 -21.31 22.85 -1.18
CA GLY A 120 -21.26 21.45 -0.78
C GLY A 120 -22.60 20.76 -1.01
N MET A 121 -22.55 19.50 -1.45
CA MET A 121 -23.74 18.64 -1.52
C MET A 121 -24.25 18.31 -0.13
N ASP A 122 -23.35 18.05 0.82
CA ASP A 122 -23.64 17.92 2.24
C ASP A 122 -22.54 18.54 3.13
N ASN A 123 -22.64 18.34 4.45
CA ASN A 123 -21.72 18.92 5.44
C ASN A 123 -20.40 18.16 5.60
N THR A 124 -20.22 17.06 4.86
CA THR A 124 -18.98 16.26 4.83
C THR A 124 -18.03 16.75 3.73
N CYS A 125 -18.53 17.50 2.74
CA CYS A 125 -17.73 18.05 1.65
C CYS A 125 -16.70 19.08 2.17
N VAL A 126 -15.42 18.79 1.94
CA VAL A 126 -14.28 19.54 2.48
C VAL A 126 -13.14 19.71 1.48
N LEU A 127 -12.47 20.86 1.59
CA LEU A 127 -11.26 21.21 0.85
C LEU A 127 -10.08 21.34 1.79
N CYS A 128 -8.91 20.89 1.34
CA CYS A 128 -7.65 21.23 1.99
C CYS A 128 -7.30 22.71 1.78
N VAL A 129 -6.36 23.20 2.59
CA VAL A 129 -5.92 24.61 2.55
C VAL A 129 -5.49 25.03 1.14
N GLU A 130 -4.72 24.17 0.47
CA GLU A 130 -4.16 24.46 -0.86
C GLU A 130 -5.26 24.59 -1.91
N CYS A 131 -6.21 23.65 -1.92
CA CYS A 131 -7.35 23.69 -2.84
C CYS A 131 -8.27 24.87 -2.56
N PHE A 132 -8.60 25.12 -1.29
CA PHE A 132 -9.50 26.20 -0.90
C PHE A 132 -8.96 27.57 -1.30
N LYS A 133 -7.66 27.82 -1.13
CA LYS A 133 -7.04 29.12 -1.45
C LYS A 133 -7.14 29.49 -2.94
N VAL A 134 -7.22 28.50 -3.82
CA VAL A 134 -7.22 28.66 -5.27
C VAL A 134 -8.51 28.15 -5.93
N SER A 135 -9.58 28.00 -5.14
CA SER A 135 -10.93 27.69 -5.64
C SER A 135 -11.85 28.90 -5.57
N ALA A 136 -13.00 28.82 -6.25
CA ALA A 136 -14.05 29.83 -6.15
C ALA A 136 -14.61 29.96 -4.72
N HIS A 137 -14.58 28.87 -3.94
CA HIS A 137 -15.23 28.78 -2.63
C HIS A 137 -14.63 29.70 -1.56
N ARG A 138 -13.42 30.24 -1.76
CA ARG A 138 -12.83 31.26 -0.88
C ARG A 138 -13.64 32.57 -0.84
N HIS A 139 -14.50 32.78 -1.83
CA HIS A 139 -15.39 33.94 -1.94
C HIS A 139 -16.82 33.65 -1.49
N HIS A 140 -17.11 32.45 -0.98
CA HIS A 140 -18.42 32.04 -0.48
C HIS A 140 -18.45 31.99 1.06
N LYS A 141 -19.61 31.70 1.64
CA LYS A 141 -19.75 31.36 3.06
C LYS A 141 -19.19 29.97 3.31
N TYR A 142 -18.07 29.92 4.02
CA TYR A 142 -17.41 28.68 4.41
C TYR A 142 -17.32 28.52 5.93
N LYS A 143 -17.04 27.29 6.36
CA LYS A 143 -16.66 26.94 7.72
C LYS A 143 -15.26 26.32 7.68
N MET A 144 -14.36 26.83 8.52
CA MET A 144 -13.11 26.14 8.82
C MET A 144 -13.32 25.21 10.01
N GLY A 145 -12.83 23.98 9.92
CA GLY A 145 -12.74 23.03 11.03
C GLY A 145 -11.35 22.41 11.10
N GLN A 146 -11.00 21.84 12.24
CA GLN A 146 -9.83 20.98 12.37
C GLN A 146 -10.25 19.54 12.12
N SER A 147 -9.53 18.81 11.26
CA SER A 147 -9.77 17.39 11.05
C SER A 147 -9.41 16.60 12.31
N GLY A 148 -10.26 15.62 12.65
CA GLY A 148 -9.95 14.63 13.69
C GLY A 148 -8.84 13.64 13.30
N GLY A 149 -8.36 13.70 12.05
CA GLY A 149 -7.51 12.69 11.43
C GLY A 149 -8.37 11.75 10.58
N GLY A 150 -7.96 11.53 9.32
CA GLY A 150 -8.76 10.83 8.33
C GLY A 150 -9.68 11.75 7.50
N GLY A 151 -10.32 11.18 6.48
CA GLY A 151 -11.02 11.93 5.42
C GLY A 151 -10.05 12.49 4.37
N CYS A 152 -10.56 12.85 3.20
CA CYS A 152 -9.77 13.39 2.09
C CYS A 152 -10.36 14.68 1.54
N CYS A 153 -9.54 15.45 0.84
CA CYS A 153 -9.99 16.63 0.12
C CYS A 153 -10.85 16.24 -1.09
N ASP A 154 -12.06 16.81 -1.17
CA ASP A 154 -13.05 16.52 -2.23
C ASP A 154 -12.88 17.44 -3.45
N CYS A 155 -11.71 18.05 -3.61
CA CYS A 155 -11.46 18.89 -4.79
C CYS A 155 -11.40 17.99 -6.02
N GLY A 156 -12.22 18.32 -7.00
CA GLY A 156 -12.38 17.59 -8.26
C GLY A 156 -13.47 16.54 -8.26
N ASP A 157 -14.06 16.25 -7.11
CA ASP A 157 -15.20 15.34 -7.02
C ASP A 157 -16.47 16.09 -7.42
N THR A 158 -16.98 15.80 -8.61
CA THR A 158 -18.20 16.42 -9.14
C THR A 158 -19.46 16.03 -8.35
N GLU A 159 -19.43 14.93 -7.60
CA GLU A 159 -20.54 14.50 -6.75
C GLU A 159 -20.54 15.19 -5.38
N ALA A 160 -19.41 15.76 -4.96
CA ALA A 160 -19.31 16.51 -3.70
C ALA A 160 -19.77 17.98 -3.81
N TRP A 161 -19.75 18.57 -5.01
CA TRP A 161 -20.02 20.00 -5.20
C TRP A 161 -21.11 20.29 -6.22
N LYS A 162 -22.08 21.13 -5.83
CA LYS A 162 -23.15 21.64 -6.72
C LYS A 162 -22.61 22.47 -7.89
N ARG A 163 -21.47 23.12 -7.69
CA ARG A 163 -20.78 23.98 -8.67
C ARG A 163 -19.32 24.15 -8.28
N ASP A 164 -18.50 24.57 -9.23
CA ASP A 164 -17.07 24.82 -9.07
C ASP A 164 -16.27 23.66 -8.42
N PRO A 165 -16.47 22.39 -8.83
CA PRO A 165 -15.84 21.24 -8.16
C PRO A 165 -14.31 21.26 -8.19
N PHE A 166 -13.69 22.00 -9.11
CA PHE A 166 -12.25 22.04 -9.31
C PHE A 166 -11.64 23.35 -8.80
N CYS A 167 -10.46 23.27 -8.18
CA CYS A 167 -9.59 24.43 -7.95
C CYS A 167 -8.64 24.63 -9.14
N GLN A 168 -7.93 25.76 -9.20
CA GLN A 168 -7.00 26.06 -10.29
C GLN A 168 -5.85 25.04 -10.45
N LEU A 169 -5.52 24.27 -9.40
CA LEU A 169 -4.48 23.24 -9.46
C LEU A 169 -4.98 21.92 -10.07
N HIS A 170 -6.28 21.63 -9.93
CA HIS A 170 -6.91 20.37 -10.32
C HIS A 170 -7.94 20.55 -11.44
N ALA A 171 -8.08 21.76 -11.99
CA ALA A 171 -8.84 21.98 -13.21
C ALA A 171 -8.10 21.35 -14.39
N ALA A 172 -8.81 20.57 -15.20
CA ALA A 172 -8.26 20.06 -16.45
C ALA A 172 -7.95 21.25 -17.39
N PRO A 173 -6.82 21.25 -18.11
CA PRO A 173 -6.59 22.24 -19.16
C PRO A 173 -7.64 22.07 -20.26
N ASP A 174 -8.24 23.18 -20.70
CA ASP A 174 -9.35 23.22 -21.69
C ASP A 174 -9.04 22.57 -23.07
N ASN A 175 -7.79 22.13 -23.30
CA ASN A 175 -7.30 21.60 -24.57
C ASN A 175 -6.85 20.12 -24.53
N GLU A 176 -7.08 19.40 -23.43
CA GLU A 176 -6.88 17.95 -23.46
C GLU A 176 -8.20 17.28 -23.83
N GLU A 177 -8.42 17.09 -25.15
CA GLU A 177 -8.99 15.83 -25.61
C GLU A 177 -8.35 14.75 -24.74
N GLN A 178 -9.17 13.95 -24.07
CA GLN A 178 -8.71 12.80 -23.30
C GLN A 178 -7.86 11.94 -24.23
N ALA A 179 -6.57 12.25 -24.34
CA ALA A 179 -5.57 11.34 -24.83
C ALA A 179 -5.61 10.25 -23.78
N GLN A 180 -6.46 9.26 -24.02
CA GLN A 180 -6.47 8.00 -23.30
C GLN A 180 -5.00 7.67 -23.14
N ALA A 181 -4.52 7.74 -21.89
CA ALA A 181 -3.15 7.42 -21.61
C ALA A 181 -2.99 5.99 -22.10
N SER A 182 -2.35 5.82 -23.26
CA SER A 182 -2.03 4.51 -23.78
C SER A 182 -0.92 4.01 -22.87
N THR A 183 -1.31 3.33 -21.81
CA THR A 183 -0.39 2.54 -21.01
C THR A 183 0.16 1.46 -21.92
N ASP A 184 1.47 1.26 -21.87
CA ASP A 184 2.13 0.21 -22.64
C ASP A 184 1.41 -1.13 -22.41
N PRO A 185 0.98 -1.85 -23.48
CA PRO A 185 0.33 -3.14 -23.35
C PRO A 185 1.10 -4.12 -22.46
N GLU A 186 2.44 -4.06 -22.46
CA GLU A 186 3.30 -4.90 -21.62
C GLU A 186 3.16 -4.55 -20.13
N VAL A 187 3.07 -3.25 -19.80
CA VAL A 187 2.81 -2.77 -18.44
C VAL A 187 1.41 -3.18 -18.00
N THR A 188 0.41 -3.07 -18.88
CA THR A 188 -0.96 -3.52 -18.60
C THR A 188 -1.02 -5.02 -18.32
N GLU A 189 -0.34 -5.85 -19.12
CA GLU A 189 -0.27 -7.30 -18.92
C GLU A 189 0.36 -7.64 -17.56
N ARG A 190 1.51 -7.06 -17.24
CA ARG A 190 2.19 -7.29 -15.96
C ARG A 190 1.36 -6.80 -14.77
N MET A 191 0.66 -5.68 -14.92
CA MET A 191 -0.25 -5.17 -13.90
C MET A 191 -1.42 -6.13 -13.65
N MET A 192 -2.02 -6.69 -14.71
CA MET A 192 -3.08 -7.70 -14.56
C MET A 192 -2.58 -8.95 -13.83
N ILE A 193 -1.35 -9.40 -14.14
CA ILE A 193 -0.70 -10.50 -13.42
C ILE A 193 -0.60 -10.15 -11.94
N VAL A 194 0.06 -9.04 -11.58
CA VAL A 194 0.24 -8.64 -10.17
C VAL A 194 -1.09 -8.49 -9.44
N ALA A 195 -2.07 -7.80 -10.04
CA ALA A 195 -3.39 -7.60 -9.46
C ALA A 195 -4.10 -8.94 -9.19
N SER A 196 -4.05 -9.88 -10.14
CA SER A 196 -4.66 -11.20 -9.98
C SER A 196 -4.00 -12.01 -8.85
N MET A 197 -2.66 -11.94 -8.72
CA MET A 197 -1.92 -12.64 -7.67
C MET A 197 -2.21 -12.06 -6.29
N CYS A 198 -2.19 -10.73 -6.15
CA CYS A 198 -2.52 -10.04 -4.92
C CYS A 198 -3.97 -10.32 -4.49
N LEU A 199 -4.93 -10.22 -5.41
CA LEU A 199 -6.33 -10.47 -5.10
C LEU A 199 -6.58 -11.93 -4.71
N SER A 200 -5.95 -12.89 -5.41
CA SER A 200 -6.03 -14.30 -5.06
C SER A 200 -5.43 -14.60 -3.69
N TYR A 201 -4.32 -13.95 -3.34
CA TYR A 201 -3.71 -14.07 -2.02
C TYR A 201 -4.61 -13.50 -0.92
N CYS A 202 -5.11 -12.26 -1.10
CA CYS A 202 -6.04 -11.64 -0.17
C CYS A 202 -7.31 -12.47 0.00
N PHE A 203 -7.90 -12.94 -1.09
CA PHE A 203 -9.09 -13.80 -1.06
C PHE A 203 -8.83 -15.05 -0.21
N ARG A 204 -7.74 -15.79 -0.49
CA ARG A 204 -7.40 -16.98 0.29
C ARG A 204 -7.13 -16.68 1.76
N LEU A 205 -6.51 -15.54 2.09
CA LEU A 205 -6.32 -15.14 3.48
C LEU A 205 -7.64 -14.80 4.20
N LEU A 206 -8.55 -14.13 3.49
CA LEU A 206 -9.82 -13.66 4.05
C LEU A 206 -10.90 -14.75 4.12
N THR A 207 -10.84 -15.77 3.26
CA THR A 207 -11.84 -16.86 3.20
C THR A 207 -11.32 -18.18 3.79
N LEU A 208 -10.35 -18.13 4.70
CA LEU A 208 -9.83 -19.32 5.38
C LEU A 208 -10.86 -19.85 6.39
N ASP A 209 -11.59 -20.89 5.98
CA ASP A 209 -12.68 -21.54 6.73
C ASP A 209 -12.18 -22.44 7.89
N HIS A 210 -11.49 -21.92 8.91
CA HIS A 210 -11.23 -22.50 10.27
C HIS A 210 -9.77 -22.94 10.61
N ALA A 211 -9.14 -22.23 11.57
CA ALA A 211 -8.15 -22.58 12.62
C ALA A 211 -6.89 -23.46 12.36
N PRO A 212 -5.75 -23.23 13.06
CA PRO A 212 -5.02 -21.99 13.35
C PRO A 212 -3.69 -22.02 12.57
N GLY A 213 -3.73 -22.03 11.24
CA GLY A 213 -2.53 -22.17 10.43
C GLY A 213 -2.70 -21.50 9.09
N LEU A 214 -1.64 -20.87 8.59
CA LEU A 214 -1.57 -20.49 7.19
C LEU A 214 -1.60 -21.77 6.33
N PRO A 215 -2.20 -21.73 5.13
CA PRO A 215 -2.05 -22.79 4.13
C PRO A 215 -0.60 -23.26 3.98
N ASN A 216 -0.36 -24.55 3.72
CA ASN A 216 0.98 -25.13 3.61
C ASN A 216 1.88 -24.43 2.57
N ASP A 217 1.27 -23.88 1.52
CA ASP A 217 1.89 -23.07 0.47
C ASP A 217 2.27 -21.64 0.93
N LEU A 218 1.80 -21.23 2.10
CA LEU A 218 2.09 -19.97 2.78
C LEU A 218 2.85 -20.16 4.10
N MET A 219 3.16 -21.41 4.49
CA MET A 219 3.94 -21.73 5.69
C MET A 219 5.45 -21.75 5.44
N TYR A 220 6.21 -21.01 6.26
CA TYR A 220 7.67 -21.06 6.29
C TYR A 220 8.18 -22.25 7.10
N VAL A 221 8.93 -23.16 6.47
CA VAL A 221 9.38 -24.45 7.07
C VAL A 221 10.30 -24.26 8.29
N PHE A 222 10.93 -23.09 8.46
CA PHE A 222 11.78 -22.80 9.62
C PHE A 222 11.01 -22.43 10.91
N LEU A 223 9.67 -22.35 10.86
CA LEU A 223 8.85 -22.23 12.07
C LEU A 223 8.69 -23.56 12.83
N ILE A 224 9.10 -24.70 12.26
CA ILE A 224 8.92 -26.01 12.90
C ILE A 224 9.78 -26.14 14.18
N SER A 225 10.93 -25.47 14.27
CA SER A 225 11.76 -25.48 15.49
C SER A 225 11.28 -24.54 16.60
N MET A 226 10.36 -23.61 16.33
CA MET A 226 9.67 -22.82 17.36
C MET A 226 8.30 -23.39 17.72
N ILE A 227 7.76 -24.34 16.92
CA ILE A 227 6.47 -24.99 17.17
C ILE A 227 6.60 -26.16 18.15
N GLU A 228 7.79 -26.73 18.38
CA GLU A 228 8.00 -27.65 19.50
C GLU A 228 7.96 -26.95 20.88
N GLY A 229 7.99 -25.62 20.90
CA GLY A 229 7.72 -24.79 22.07
C GLY A 229 6.26 -24.36 22.15
N VAL A 230 5.34 -25.32 22.22
CA VAL A 230 3.90 -25.10 22.36
C VAL A 230 3.59 -24.28 23.63
N CYS A 231 3.49 -22.96 23.53
CA CYS A 231 2.72 -22.16 24.50
C CYS A 231 2.32 -20.72 24.10
N MET A 232 2.42 -20.29 22.83
CA MET A 232 2.03 -18.90 22.45
C MET A 232 0.89 -18.77 21.44
N LEU A 233 0.23 -19.86 21.05
CA LEU A 233 -1.08 -19.75 20.37
C LEU A 233 -2.27 -19.80 21.34
N LYS A 234 -2.03 -20.14 22.62
CA LYS A 234 -3.11 -20.32 23.61
C LYS A 234 -3.52 -19.04 24.32
N CYS A 235 -2.76 -17.95 24.17
CA CYS A 235 -3.04 -16.69 24.88
C CYS A 235 -3.94 -15.72 24.09
N MET A 236 -4.30 -16.03 22.83
CA MET A 236 -5.18 -15.17 22.03
C MET A 236 -6.67 -15.56 22.03
N TYR A 237 -7.06 -16.74 22.55
CA TYR A 237 -8.44 -17.24 22.33
C TYR A 237 -9.08 -18.03 23.49
N LEU A 238 -8.66 -17.83 24.74
CA LEU A 238 -9.43 -18.31 25.90
C LEU A 238 -9.46 -17.20 26.97
N ASN A 239 -10.34 -16.23 26.77
CA ASN A 239 -11.00 -15.54 27.88
C ASN A 239 -12.30 -16.31 28.14
N GLU A 240 -12.21 -17.32 29.01
CA GLU A 240 -13.26 -17.79 29.93
C GLU A 240 -12.56 -18.53 31.08
#